data_AF-A0A388P0V8-F1
#
_entry.id   AF-A0A388P0V8-F1
#
_cell.length_a   1.000
_cell.length_b   1.000
_cell.length_c   1.000
_cell.angle_alpha   90.00
_cell.angle_beta   90.00
_cell.angle_gamma   90.00
#
_symmetry.space_group_name_H-M   'P 1'
#
loop_
_entity.id
_entity.type
_entity.pdbx_description
1 polymer ?
#
loop_
_entity_poly.entity_id
_entity_poly.type
_entity_poly.pdbx_seq_one_letter_code
_entity_poly.pdbx_strand_id
1 'polypeptide(L)'
;MRAVSLGHAGILINSGESRILCDPWFVPAFFGSWFVFPRNDQLSNDLLAEIESPTHLYISHIHGDHLDEAFLAEHVSREVLVLLPDFPSQELQRRLSSLGFKNFLKTKNGEETAIDSCTKIAIHVETSITDGPGGDSALVVSDGITRLVNQNDCRTGNLNALVEHGPVDLHWLQYSGAIWYPMVYEDSNDTKRKLAKAKVESQFARALKYVQTLNARAVVPSAGPPCFLDESLFHLNVITGDEISIFPDQREFLKRLKQLDRVDDILAIPGTVIEISPESITVTQPKNIDIENIFTSKEQYLLKYQDDWASWLVSEKQRWATAPTDLISSLRLWFEPLMALAPALRTGIGANCLIKTDDLEILINFKTGTVENFKQQEFGFRFTIPRDLLETVVSQRAVDWSNSFFLSCRFSAWRSGEFNEYLYNFFKSLSVERIQRTEAEAAARLKINTDLSEEIQLGDYVMQRKCPHREADLSIFGEINGQELTCSLHGWRFDLNDGHCLNAENRPLRVRRRTS
;
A
#
# COMPACT_ATOMS: atom_id res chain seq x y z
N MET A 1 -24.73 4.19 -12.70
CA MET A 1 -23.99 3.58 -11.57
C MET A 1 -24.02 4.48 -10.32
N ARG A 2 -23.88 3.91 -9.12
CA ARG A 2 -23.72 4.64 -7.83
C ARG A 2 -22.54 4.08 -7.04
N ALA A 3 -21.75 4.94 -6.41
CA ALA A 3 -20.67 4.57 -5.50
C ALA A 3 -20.83 5.28 -4.15
N VAL A 4 -20.59 4.58 -3.04
CA VAL A 4 -20.61 5.14 -1.69
C VAL A 4 -19.25 4.97 -1.05
N SER A 5 -18.65 6.06 -0.56
CA SER A 5 -17.41 5.98 0.21
C SER A 5 -17.69 5.37 1.58
N LEU A 6 -16.89 4.38 1.98
CA LEU A 6 -16.90 3.81 3.32
C LEU A 6 -15.73 4.33 4.17
N GLY A 7 -14.89 5.20 3.60
CA GLY A 7 -13.63 5.67 4.19
C GLY A 7 -12.41 4.88 3.70
N HIS A 8 -11.24 5.51 3.75
CA HIS A 8 -9.97 4.95 3.27
C HIS A 8 -10.07 4.37 1.84
N ALA A 9 -9.94 3.05 1.66
CA ALA A 9 -10.10 2.35 0.38
C ALA A 9 -11.50 1.73 0.18
N GLY A 10 -12.35 1.79 1.20
CA GLY A 10 -13.66 1.13 1.20
C GLY A 10 -14.68 1.82 0.31
N ILE A 11 -15.31 1.05 -0.58
CA ILE A 11 -16.34 1.54 -1.51
C ILE A 11 -17.48 0.52 -1.60
N LEU A 12 -18.73 1.01 -1.57
CA LEU A 12 -19.89 0.22 -1.98
C LEU A 12 -20.35 0.68 -3.37
N ILE A 13 -20.25 -0.19 -4.37
CA ILE A 13 -20.62 0.12 -5.76
C ILE A 13 -21.94 -0.57 -6.09
N ASN A 14 -22.95 0.19 -6.50
CA ASN A 14 -24.19 -0.31 -7.06
C ASN A 14 -24.19 -0.11 -8.59
N SER A 15 -24.28 -1.21 -9.32
CA SER A 15 -24.30 -1.24 -10.79
C SER A 15 -25.20 -2.38 -11.24
N GLY A 16 -26.19 -2.11 -12.09
CA GLY A 16 -27.18 -3.13 -12.48
C GLY A 16 -27.86 -3.76 -11.27
N GLU A 17 -27.77 -5.09 -11.17
CA GLU A 17 -28.26 -5.88 -10.02
C GLU A 17 -27.18 -6.12 -8.96
N SER A 18 -25.94 -5.69 -9.22
CA SER A 18 -24.79 -5.91 -8.36
C SER A 18 -24.62 -4.80 -7.31
N ARG A 19 -24.39 -5.24 -6.07
CA ARG A 19 -23.82 -4.45 -4.97
C ARG A 19 -22.46 -5.03 -4.64
N ILE A 20 -21.40 -4.37 -5.11
CA ILE A 20 -20.00 -4.79 -4.93
C ILE A 20 -19.43 -4.05 -3.72
N LEU A 21 -19.10 -4.80 -2.67
CA LEU A 21 -18.36 -4.29 -1.52
C LEU A 21 -16.87 -4.42 -1.80
N CYS A 22 -16.16 -3.29 -1.81
CA CYS A 22 -14.72 -3.22 -2.05
C CYS A 22 -14.00 -2.82 -0.77
N ASP A 23 -12.97 -3.58 -0.37
CA ASP A 23 -12.02 -3.26 0.72
C ASP A 23 -12.67 -2.69 2.00
N PRO A 24 -13.68 -3.35 2.60
CA PRO A 24 -14.31 -2.85 3.82
C PRO A 24 -13.32 -2.90 5.00
N TRP A 25 -13.04 -1.75 5.61
CA TRP A 25 -12.17 -1.65 6.78
C TRP A 25 -12.82 -0.81 7.88
N PHE A 26 -12.98 -1.39 9.08
CA PHE A 26 -13.66 -0.77 10.23
C PHE A 26 -12.91 -0.98 11.54
N VAL A 27 -12.26 -2.14 11.72
CA VAL A 27 -11.49 -2.48 12.90
C VAL A 27 -10.06 -1.95 12.74
N PRO A 28 -9.52 -1.16 13.69
CA PRO A 28 -8.21 -0.54 13.54
C PRO A 28 -7.09 -1.57 13.27
N ALA A 29 -6.22 -1.24 12.31
CA ALA A 29 -5.19 -2.13 11.80
C ALA A 29 -3.83 -1.93 12.48
N PHE A 30 -2.92 -2.86 12.23
CA PHE A 30 -1.49 -2.76 12.55
C PHE A 30 -1.19 -2.45 14.02
N PHE A 31 -1.68 -3.31 14.93
CA PHE A 31 -1.56 -3.12 16.38
C PHE A 31 -2.15 -1.78 16.84
N GLY A 32 -3.39 -1.50 16.42
CA GLY A 32 -4.11 -0.27 16.77
C GLY A 32 -3.38 1.01 16.37
N SER A 33 -2.60 0.96 15.29
CA SER A 33 -1.85 2.12 14.81
C SER A 33 -2.70 2.95 13.86
N TRP A 34 -3.39 2.28 12.93
CA TRP A 34 -4.16 2.95 11.88
C TRP A 34 -5.65 2.86 12.16
N PHE A 35 -6.33 3.99 11.99
CA PHE A 35 -7.77 4.13 12.04
C PHE A 35 -8.25 4.81 10.76
N VAL A 36 -9.47 4.49 10.32
CA VAL A 36 -10.06 5.13 9.14
C VAL A 36 -10.21 6.64 9.39
N PHE A 37 -9.75 7.45 8.44
CA PHE A 37 -9.90 8.90 8.47
C PHE A 37 -10.59 9.42 7.19
N PRO A 38 -11.65 10.25 7.31
CA PRO A 38 -12.45 10.49 8.52
C PRO A 38 -13.12 9.21 9.04
N ARG A 39 -13.70 9.25 10.25
CA ARG A 39 -14.20 8.06 10.95
C ARG A 39 -15.41 7.46 10.24
N ASN A 40 -15.49 6.12 10.18
CA ASN A 40 -16.58 5.40 9.53
C ASN A 40 -17.41 4.52 10.50
N ASP A 41 -17.12 4.59 11.80
CA ASP A 41 -17.87 3.93 12.87
C ASP A 41 -19.22 4.62 13.20
N GLN A 42 -19.62 5.62 12.40
CA GLN A 42 -20.86 6.39 12.53
C GLN A 42 -21.74 6.35 11.27
N LEU A 43 -21.49 5.40 10.35
CA LEU A 43 -22.35 5.20 9.19
C LEU A 43 -23.79 4.86 9.62
N SER A 44 -24.78 5.29 8.82
CA SER A 44 -26.19 5.01 9.09
C SER A 44 -26.50 3.52 9.06
N ASN A 45 -27.44 3.07 9.90
CA ASN A 45 -27.90 1.67 9.93
C ASN A 45 -28.33 1.13 8.55
N ASP A 46 -28.97 1.95 7.72
CA ASP A 46 -29.40 1.53 6.37
C ASP A 46 -28.18 1.17 5.48
N LEU A 47 -27.14 2.01 5.52
CA LEU A 47 -25.90 1.77 4.80
C LEU A 47 -25.14 0.56 5.37
N LEU A 48 -25.13 0.38 6.70
CA LEU A 48 -24.54 -0.81 7.32
C LEU A 48 -25.25 -2.09 6.86
N ALA A 49 -26.59 -2.09 6.80
CA ALA A 49 -27.34 -3.23 6.28
C ALA A 49 -27.00 -3.56 4.82
N GLU A 50 -26.73 -2.54 3.99
CA GLU A 50 -26.25 -2.76 2.61
C GLU A 50 -24.83 -3.35 2.57
N ILE A 51 -23.94 -2.91 3.46
CA ILE A 51 -22.55 -3.41 3.59
C ILE A 51 -22.53 -4.85 4.09
N GLU A 52 -23.45 -5.21 5.00
CA GLU A 52 -23.56 -6.55 5.57
C GLU A 52 -24.16 -7.56 4.58
N SER A 53 -24.93 -7.09 3.59
CA SER A 53 -25.56 -7.93 2.56
C SER A 53 -25.23 -7.51 1.11
N PRO A 54 -23.95 -7.55 0.71
CA PRO A 54 -23.54 -7.31 -0.66
C PRO A 54 -23.81 -8.54 -1.54
N THR A 55 -23.93 -8.34 -2.86
CA THR A 55 -24.00 -9.47 -3.80
C THR A 55 -22.60 -9.95 -4.18
N HIS A 56 -21.63 -9.04 -4.21
CA HIS A 56 -20.24 -9.32 -4.52
C HIS A 56 -19.28 -8.72 -3.49
N LEU A 57 -18.18 -9.42 -3.22
CA LEU A 57 -17.07 -8.94 -2.38
C LEU A 57 -15.80 -8.89 -3.21
N TYR A 58 -15.15 -7.75 -3.26
CA TYR A 58 -13.84 -7.56 -3.85
C TYR A 58 -12.85 -7.10 -2.77
N ILE A 59 -11.72 -7.81 -2.69
CA ILE A 59 -10.59 -7.43 -1.85
C ILE A 59 -9.40 -7.23 -2.77
N SER A 60 -8.87 -6.02 -2.82
CA SER A 60 -7.78 -5.64 -3.71
C SER A 60 -6.49 -6.39 -3.37
N HIS A 61 -6.13 -6.46 -2.09
CA HIS A 61 -5.00 -7.23 -1.57
C HIS A 61 -5.12 -7.46 -0.06
N ILE A 62 -4.12 -8.12 0.53
CA ILE A 62 -4.22 -8.71 1.87
C ILE A 62 -3.82 -7.78 3.04
N HIS A 63 -3.52 -6.51 2.78
CA HIS A 63 -3.11 -5.61 3.87
C HIS A 63 -4.25 -5.33 4.83
N GLY A 64 -3.93 -5.11 6.11
CA GLY A 64 -4.93 -4.99 7.19
C GLY A 64 -5.91 -3.81 7.03
N ASP A 65 -5.56 -2.79 6.25
CA ASP A 65 -6.40 -1.64 5.92
C ASP A 65 -7.27 -1.84 4.67
N HIS A 66 -7.23 -3.04 4.06
CA HIS A 66 -8.07 -3.47 2.94
C HIS A 66 -8.82 -4.78 3.24
N LEU A 67 -8.15 -5.72 3.90
CA LEU A 67 -8.67 -7.01 4.33
C LEU A 67 -8.88 -7.01 5.85
N ASP A 68 -9.97 -6.40 6.29
CA ASP A 68 -10.43 -6.46 7.68
C ASP A 68 -11.11 -7.80 7.97
N GLU A 69 -10.30 -8.80 8.33
CA GLU A 69 -10.81 -10.14 8.60
C GLU A 69 -11.81 -10.17 9.76
N ALA A 70 -11.65 -9.32 10.78
CA ALA A 70 -12.55 -9.29 11.93
C ALA A 70 -13.94 -8.76 11.52
N PHE A 71 -13.98 -7.64 10.81
CA PHE A 71 -15.23 -7.10 10.28
C PHE A 71 -15.90 -8.08 9.31
N LEU A 72 -15.15 -8.61 8.34
CA LEU A 72 -15.69 -9.59 7.40
C LEU A 72 -16.24 -10.83 8.13
N ALA A 73 -15.55 -11.31 9.17
CA ALA A 73 -15.98 -12.47 9.93
C ALA A 73 -17.34 -12.26 10.62
N GLU A 74 -17.57 -11.08 11.18
CA GLU A 74 -18.73 -10.80 12.02
C GLU A 74 -19.94 -10.27 11.22
N HIS A 75 -19.69 -9.48 10.17
CA HIS A 75 -20.72 -8.63 9.56
C HIS A 75 -21.16 -9.05 8.15
N VAL A 76 -20.27 -9.57 7.31
CA VAL A 76 -20.58 -9.74 5.88
C VAL A 76 -21.21 -11.10 5.59
N SER A 77 -22.35 -11.11 4.88
CA SER A 77 -23.05 -12.34 4.48
C SER A 77 -22.14 -13.35 3.78
N ARG A 78 -22.28 -14.63 4.13
CA ARG A 78 -21.53 -15.74 3.51
C ARG A 78 -22.11 -16.21 2.17
N GLU A 79 -23.26 -15.67 1.78
CA GLU A 79 -23.86 -15.93 0.47
C GLU A 79 -23.20 -15.11 -0.65
N VAL A 80 -22.44 -14.07 -0.29
CA VAL A 80 -21.76 -13.18 -1.24
C VAL A 80 -20.86 -13.95 -2.21
N LEU A 81 -20.85 -13.53 -3.48
CA LEU A 81 -19.89 -14.01 -4.48
C LEU A 81 -18.57 -13.22 -4.36
N VAL A 82 -17.50 -13.88 -3.95
CA VAL A 82 -16.18 -13.26 -3.85
C VAL A 82 -15.52 -13.21 -5.23
N LEU A 83 -15.13 -12.00 -5.65
CA LEU A 83 -14.37 -11.72 -6.85
C LEU A 83 -12.88 -11.88 -6.54
N LEU A 84 -12.26 -12.96 -7.02
CA LEU A 84 -10.85 -13.24 -6.77
C LEU A 84 -9.97 -12.69 -7.89
N PRO A 85 -9.04 -11.76 -7.59
CA PRO A 85 -7.97 -11.39 -8.50
C PRO A 85 -7.14 -12.60 -8.95
N ASP A 86 -6.56 -12.52 -10.15
CA ASP A 86 -5.70 -13.56 -10.74
C ASP A 86 -4.29 -13.57 -10.13
N PHE A 87 -4.22 -13.67 -8.81
CA PHE A 87 -2.95 -13.69 -8.09
C PHE A 87 -2.18 -15.00 -8.27
N PRO A 88 -0.84 -14.93 -8.27
CA PRO A 88 0.00 -16.12 -8.41
C PRO A 88 -0.08 -17.08 -7.23
N SER A 89 -0.65 -16.64 -6.10
CA SER A 89 -0.88 -17.45 -4.90
C SER A 89 -2.36 -17.54 -4.57
N GLN A 90 -2.77 -18.61 -3.89
CA GLN A 90 -4.14 -18.76 -3.39
C GLN A 90 -4.31 -18.22 -1.97
N GLU A 91 -3.41 -17.38 -1.48
CA GLU A 91 -3.40 -16.93 -0.09
C GLU A 91 -4.67 -16.15 0.29
N LEU A 92 -5.08 -15.19 -0.55
CA LEU A 92 -6.33 -14.44 -0.35
C LEU A 92 -7.54 -15.38 -0.29
N GLN A 93 -7.64 -16.32 -1.24
CA GLN A 93 -8.72 -17.31 -1.26
C GLN A 93 -8.73 -18.17 0.03
N ARG A 94 -7.56 -18.62 0.51
CA ARG A 94 -7.45 -19.41 1.74
C ARG A 94 -7.89 -18.61 2.98
N ARG A 95 -7.46 -17.35 3.11
CA ARG A 95 -7.87 -16.46 4.20
C ARG A 95 -9.38 -16.26 4.21
N LEU A 96 -9.97 -15.87 3.09
CA LEU A 96 -11.42 -15.71 2.98
C LEU A 96 -12.18 -17.02 3.22
N SER A 97 -11.65 -18.15 2.74
CA SER A 97 -12.22 -19.47 3.02
C SER A 97 -12.21 -19.81 4.52
N SER A 98 -11.16 -19.45 5.26
CA SER A 98 -11.11 -19.63 6.72
C SER A 98 -12.12 -18.77 7.49
N LEU A 99 -12.57 -17.65 6.91
CA LEU A 99 -13.67 -16.85 7.46
C LEU A 99 -15.05 -17.45 7.11
N GLY A 100 -15.10 -18.46 6.24
CA GLY A 100 -16.33 -19.17 5.87
C GLY A 100 -16.95 -18.75 4.54
N PHE A 101 -16.28 -17.90 3.74
CA PHE A 101 -16.70 -17.62 2.36
C PHE A 101 -16.49 -18.86 1.48
N LYS A 102 -17.46 -19.17 0.62
CA LYS A 102 -17.46 -20.40 -0.19
C LYS A 102 -17.70 -20.17 -1.68
N ASN A 103 -18.31 -19.04 -2.04
CA ASN A 103 -18.67 -18.71 -3.41
C ASN A 103 -17.57 -17.82 -4.00
N PHE A 104 -16.82 -18.34 -4.97
CA PHE A 104 -15.69 -17.64 -5.57
C PHE A 104 -15.81 -17.58 -7.09
N LEU A 105 -15.68 -16.38 -7.65
CA LEU A 105 -15.47 -16.15 -9.07
C LEU A 105 -14.00 -15.82 -9.30
N LYS A 106 -13.27 -16.70 -9.97
CA LYS A 106 -11.88 -16.44 -10.37
C LYS A 106 -11.88 -15.63 -11.66
N THR A 107 -11.33 -14.42 -11.61
CA THR A 107 -11.12 -13.62 -12.82
C THR A 107 -9.80 -13.99 -13.48
N LYS A 108 -9.56 -13.46 -14.67
CA LYS A 108 -8.24 -13.47 -15.31
C LYS A 108 -7.76 -12.03 -15.45
N ASN A 109 -6.44 -11.83 -15.34
CA ASN A 109 -5.84 -10.50 -15.37
C ASN A 109 -6.31 -9.67 -16.60
N GLY A 110 -7.00 -8.56 -16.35
CA GLY A 110 -7.46 -7.62 -17.37
C GLY A 110 -8.62 -8.10 -18.27
N GLU A 111 -9.09 -9.34 -18.14
CA GLU A 111 -10.21 -9.86 -18.95
C GLU A 111 -11.56 -9.40 -18.37
N GLU A 112 -12.44 -8.85 -19.22
CA GLU A 112 -13.81 -8.50 -18.82
C GLU A 112 -14.63 -9.75 -18.47
N THR A 113 -15.27 -9.73 -17.31
CA THR A 113 -16.16 -10.79 -16.82
C THR A 113 -17.50 -10.18 -16.44
N ALA A 114 -18.60 -10.72 -16.99
CA ALA A 114 -19.95 -10.33 -16.57
C ALA A 114 -20.26 -10.93 -15.19
N ILE A 115 -20.76 -10.10 -14.27
CA ILE A 115 -21.15 -10.52 -12.92
C ILE A 115 -22.67 -10.43 -12.69
N ASP A 116 -23.37 -9.74 -13.58
CA ASP A 116 -24.82 -9.81 -13.74
C ASP A 116 -25.19 -9.52 -15.22
N SER A 117 -26.48 -9.28 -15.51
CA SER A 117 -26.97 -9.02 -16.87
C SER A 117 -26.58 -7.65 -17.46
N CYS A 118 -26.17 -6.70 -16.63
CA CYS A 118 -25.82 -5.32 -16.99
C CYS A 118 -24.36 -4.97 -16.68
N THR A 119 -23.77 -5.60 -15.66
CA THR A 119 -22.48 -5.22 -15.08
C THR A 119 -21.37 -6.17 -15.48
N LYS A 120 -20.28 -5.60 -15.98
CA LYS A 120 -19.00 -6.27 -16.18
C LYS A 120 -17.94 -5.68 -15.27
N ILE A 121 -16.98 -6.53 -14.92
CA ILE A 121 -15.75 -6.13 -14.23
C ILE A 121 -14.52 -6.56 -15.01
N ALA A 122 -13.40 -5.90 -14.78
CA ALA A 122 -12.07 -6.42 -15.10
C ALA A 122 -11.14 -6.14 -13.90
N ILE A 123 -10.36 -7.14 -13.49
CA ILE A 123 -9.40 -7.00 -12.39
C ILE A 123 -7.99 -7.06 -12.96
N HIS A 124 -7.21 -6.02 -12.72
CA HIS A 124 -5.80 -5.91 -13.14
C HIS A 124 -4.91 -6.18 -11.94
N VAL A 125 -3.96 -7.11 -12.07
CA VAL A 125 -3.07 -7.53 -10.98
C VAL A 125 -1.63 -7.10 -11.20
N GLU A 126 -0.98 -6.65 -10.13
CA GLU A 126 0.46 -6.46 -10.03
C GLU A 126 1.03 -7.58 -9.14
N THR A 127 2.09 -8.25 -9.61
CA THR A 127 2.53 -9.53 -9.02
C THR A 127 4.01 -9.59 -8.65
N SER A 128 4.76 -8.50 -8.86
CA SER A 128 6.14 -8.40 -8.37
C SER A 128 6.16 -8.50 -6.85
N ILE A 129 7.16 -9.21 -6.30
CA ILE A 129 7.38 -9.27 -4.85
C ILE A 129 7.51 -7.87 -4.24
N THR A 130 7.99 -6.91 -5.04
CA THR A 130 8.22 -5.54 -4.58
C THR A 130 6.96 -4.70 -4.41
N ASP A 131 5.88 -5.04 -5.11
CA ASP A 131 4.57 -4.39 -5.03
C ASP A 131 3.68 -5.07 -3.98
N GLY A 132 3.88 -6.37 -3.80
CA GLY A 132 3.36 -7.15 -2.68
C GLY A 132 3.53 -8.62 -3.01
N PRO A 133 4.18 -9.46 -2.18
CA PRO A 133 4.36 -10.88 -2.50
C PRO A 133 3.03 -11.63 -2.69
N GLY A 134 1.95 -11.16 -2.04
CA GLY A 134 0.59 -11.66 -2.23
C GLY A 134 -0.08 -11.20 -3.53
N GLY A 135 0.44 -10.16 -4.17
CA GLY A 135 -0.16 -9.42 -5.27
C GLY A 135 -0.93 -8.18 -4.80
N ASP A 136 -1.17 -7.26 -5.73
CA ASP A 136 -2.00 -6.06 -5.58
C ASP A 136 -2.92 -5.92 -6.80
N SER A 137 -4.08 -5.27 -6.67
CA SER A 137 -5.03 -5.21 -7.80
C SER A 137 -5.90 -3.98 -7.87
N ALA A 138 -6.26 -3.61 -9.10
CA ALA A 138 -7.22 -2.57 -9.44
C ALA A 138 -8.48 -3.19 -10.08
N LEU A 139 -9.64 -2.58 -9.84
CA LEU A 139 -10.94 -3.02 -10.35
C LEU A 139 -11.52 -1.98 -11.31
N VAL A 140 -11.88 -2.44 -12.51
CA VAL A 140 -12.70 -1.69 -13.46
C VAL A 140 -14.13 -2.23 -13.38
N VAL A 141 -15.13 -1.35 -13.24
CA VAL A 141 -16.56 -1.70 -13.24
C VAL A 141 -17.25 -0.92 -14.36
N SER A 142 -18.09 -1.60 -15.15
CA SER A 142 -18.85 -0.98 -16.25
C SER A 142 -20.26 -1.54 -16.32
N ASP A 143 -21.26 -0.67 -16.45
CA ASP A 143 -22.66 -1.02 -16.79
C ASP A 143 -22.96 -0.87 -18.29
N GLY A 144 -21.90 -0.74 -19.12
CA GLY A 144 -21.99 -0.48 -20.56
C GLY A 144 -22.27 0.97 -20.92
N ILE A 145 -22.63 1.81 -19.94
CA ILE A 145 -22.94 3.23 -20.10
C ILE A 145 -21.93 4.08 -19.34
N THR A 146 -21.62 3.69 -18.11
CA THR A 146 -20.73 4.36 -17.17
C THR A 146 -19.61 3.43 -16.73
N ARG A 147 -18.46 3.99 -16.37
CA ARG A 147 -17.26 3.25 -15.97
C ARG A 147 -16.57 3.87 -14.77
N LEU A 148 -16.32 3.03 -13.77
CA LEU A 148 -15.58 3.36 -12.56
C LEU A 148 -14.29 2.55 -12.54
N VAL A 149 -13.16 3.21 -12.26
CA VAL A 149 -11.89 2.55 -11.98
C VAL A 149 -11.55 2.74 -10.50
N ASN A 150 -11.62 1.66 -9.73
CA ASN A 150 -11.10 1.58 -8.39
C ASN A 150 -9.64 1.12 -8.47
N GLN A 151 -8.73 2.08 -8.66
CA GLN A 151 -7.31 1.80 -8.68
C GLN A 151 -6.75 1.59 -7.27
N ASN A 152 -7.41 2.11 -6.23
CA ASN A 152 -6.91 2.09 -4.84
C ASN A 152 -5.42 2.48 -4.77
N ASP A 153 -4.59 1.75 -4.03
CA ASP A 153 -3.14 1.88 -3.96
C ASP A 153 -2.35 0.97 -4.91
N CYS A 154 -3.04 0.24 -5.80
CA CYS A 154 -2.43 -0.57 -6.85
C CYS A 154 -1.58 0.29 -7.80
N ARG A 155 -0.27 0.00 -7.78
CA ARG A 155 0.75 0.75 -8.53
C ARG A 155 0.99 0.15 -9.90
N THR A 156 -0.04 0.17 -10.74
CA THR A 156 0.11 -0.49 -12.04
C THR A 156 1.23 0.09 -12.90
N GLY A 157 2.07 -0.81 -13.41
CA GLY A 157 3.14 -0.47 -14.35
C GLY A 157 2.60 -0.19 -15.77
N ASN A 158 1.33 -0.53 -16.04
CA ASN A 158 0.69 -0.39 -17.35
C ASN A 158 -0.68 0.29 -17.24
N LEU A 159 -0.69 1.61 -16.99
CA LEU A 159 -1.92 2.41 -16.90
C LEU A 159 -2.80 2.33 -18.16
N ASN A 160 -2.21 2.11 -19.33
CA ASN A 160 -2.96 1.97 -20.58
C ASN A 160 -3.91 0.77 -20.55
N ALA A 161 -3.57 -0.30 -19.83
CA ALA A 161 -4.45 -1.46 -19.67
C ALA A 161 -5.79 -1.09 -18.98
N LEU A 162 -5.78 -0.09 -18.09
CA LEU A 162 -7.01 0.41 -17.48
C LEU A 162 -7.84 1.25 -18.48
N VAL A 163 -7.16 2.04 -19.33
CA VAL A 163 -7.79 2.92 -20.33
C VAL A 163 -8.35 2.13 -21.51
N GLU A 164 -7.78 0.98 -21.85
CA GLU A 164 -8.26 0.10 -22.94
C GLU A 164 -9.71 -0.37 -22.75
N HIS A 165 -10.23 -0.35 -21.52
CA HIS A 165 -11.64 -0.64 -21.25
C HIS A 165 -12.58 0.48 -21.72
N GLY A 166 -12.09 1.67 -22.02
CA GLY A 166 -12.86 2.83 -22.50
C GLY A 166 -12.80 4.04 -21.56
N PRO A 167 -13.49 5.15 -21.90
CA PRO A 167 -13.50 6.37 -21.09
C PRO A 167 -13.92 6.10 -19.65
N VAL A 168 -13.24 6.74 -18.70
CA VAL A 168 -13.50 6.58 -17.26
C VAL A 168 -14.32 7.77 -16.75
N ASP A 169 -15.41 7.49 -16.05
CA ASP A 169 -16.22 8.53 -15.42
C ASP A 169 -15.70 8.86 -14.02
N LEU A 170 -15.39 7.84 -13.22
CA LEU A 170 -14.95 8.00 -11.84
C LEU A 170 -13.69 7.18 -11.56
N HIS A 171 -12.64 7.84 -11.04
CA HIS A 171 -11.37 7.21 -10.73
C HIS A 171 -11.01 7.37 -9.25
N TRP A 172 -10.88 6.25 -8.54
CA TRP A 172 -10.44 6.21 -7.14
C TRP A 172 -8.98 5.79 -7.09
N LEU A 173 -8.12 6.60 -6.44
CA LEU A 173 -6.68 6.33 -6.37
C LEU A 173 -6.04 6.79 -5.05
N GLN A 174 -4.92 6.14 -4.69
CA GLN A 174 -4.06 6.52 -3.58
C GLN A 174 -3.24 7.77 -3.91
N TYR A 175 -3.32 8.75 -3.02
CA TYR A 175 -2.56 10.00 -3.09
C TYR A 175 -1.65 10.21 -1.86
N SER A 176 -1.99 9.57 -0.74
CA SER A 176 -1.26 9.65 0.53
C SER A 176 -0.27 8.49 0.69
N GLY A 177 0.66 8.60 1.64
CA GLY A 177 1.62 7.58 1.96
C GLY A 177 0.98 6.38 2.64
N ALA A 178 1.59 5.21 2.43
CA ALA A 178 1.27 3.96 3.13
C ALA A 178 2.59 3.19 3.41
N ILE A 179 3.49 3.82 4.18
CA ILE A 179 4.78 3.24 4.59
C ILE A 179 5.33 3.96 5.83
N TRP A 180 6.22 3.33 6.57
CA TRP A 180 6.87 3.87 7.78
C TRP A 180 8.02 4.86 7.51
N TYR A 181 8.58 4.91 6.30
CA TYR A 181 9.72 5.77 5.97
C TYR A 181 9.28 7.22 5.69
N PRO A 182 9.95 8.25 6.25
CA PRO A 182 11.16 8.20 7.08
C PRO A 182 10.89 8.24 8.60
N MET A 183 9.62 8.22 9.02
CA MET A 183 9.17 8.54 10.38
C MET A 183 9.89 7.70 11.45
N VAL A 184 10.02 6.40 11.21
CA VAL A 184 10.65 5.44 12.13
C VAL A 184 12.18 5.42 12.10
N TYR A 185 12.82 6.09 11.13
CA TYR A 185 14.27 6.01 10.97
C TYR A 185 15.00 6.90 11.97
N GLU A 186 16.15 6.47 12.48
CA GLU A 186 16.97 7.21 13.44
C GLU A 186 17.84 8.28 12.78
N ASP A 187 17.16 9.27 12.19
CA ASP A 187 17.75 10.47 11.59
C ASP A 187 17.41 11.74 12.38
N SER A 188 18.15 12.82 12.13
CA SER A 188 17.79 14.14 12.67
C SER A 188 16.40 14.58 12.20
N ASN A 189 15.67 15.34 13.02
CA ASN A 189 14.35 15.86 12.64
C ASN A 189 14.37 16.67 11.34
N ASP A 190 15.44 17.44 11.09
CA ASP A 190 15.60 18.20 9.85
C ASP A 190 15.73 17.28 8.63
N THR A 191 16.51 16.19 8.76
CA THR A 191 16.63 15.16 7.72
C THR A 191 15.28 14.50 7.47
N LYS A 192 14.60 14.01 8.53
CA LYS A 192 13.29 13.36 8.39
C LYS A 192 12.26 14.27 7.75
N ARG A 193 12.22 15.56 8.12
CA ARG A 193 11.32 16.57 7.56
C ARG A 193 11.54 16.74 6.05
N LYS A 194 12.80 16.86 5.62
CA LYS A 194 13.16 16.95 4.19
C LYS A 194 12.74 15.68 3.44
N LEU A 195 13.02 14.51 4.01
CA LEU A 195 12.67 13.22 3.42
C LEU A 195 11.16 13.00 3.34
N ALA A 196 10.41 13.38 4.38
CA ALA A 196 8.95 13.27 4.42
C ALA A 196 8.32 14.16 3.35
N LYS A 197 8.75 15.43 3.26
CA LYS A 197 8.31 16.34 2.19
C LYS A 197 8.61 15.78 0.80
N ALA A 198 9.84 15.31 0.56
CA ALA A 198 10.20 14.71 -0.72
C ALA A 198 9.34 13.47 -1.04
N LYS A 199 9.00 12.68 -0.03
CA LYS A 199 8.16 11.48 -0.19
C LYS A 199 6.71 11.86 -0.53
N VAL A 200 6.14 12.88 0.11
CA VAL A 200 4.83 13.44 -0.21
C VAL A 200 4.80 13.96 -1.65
N GLU A 201 5.80 14.75 -2.07
CA GLU A 201 5.89 15.22 -3.45
C GLU A 201 5.95 14.09 -4.46
N SER A 202 6.74 13.04 -4.20
CA SER A 202 6.82 11.86 -5.07
C SER A 202 5.50 11.11 -5.17
N GLN A 203 4.74 10.99 -4.07
CA GLN A 203 3.43 10.33 -4.08
C GLN A 203 2.41 11.16 -4.87
N PHE A 204 2.39 12.47 -4.68
CA PHE A 204 1.52 13.36 -5.45
C PHE A 204 1.87 13.37 -6.93
N ALA A 205 3.15 13.41 -7.30
CA ALA A 205 3.57 13.32 -8.70
C ALA A 205 3.05 12.03 -9.36
N ARG A 206 3.18 10.89 -8.66
CA ARG A 206 2.62 9.60 -9.11
C ARG A 206 1.10 9.65 -9.27
N ALA A 207 0.39 10.12 -8.25
CA ALA A 207 -1.07 10.22 -8.25
C ALA A 207 -1.57 11.13 -9.39
N LEU A 208 -0.91 12.27 -9.61
CA LEU A 208 -1.20 13.17 -10.73
C LEU A 208 -0.96 12.50 -12.09
N LYS A 209 0.07 11.65 -12.21
CA LYS A 209 0.29 10.87 -13.43
C LYS A 209 -0.88 9.92 -13.70
N TYR A 210 -1.40 9.24 -12.67
CA TYR A 210 -2.58 8.40 -12.80
C TYR A 210 -3.79 9.20 -13.28
N VAL A 211 -4.05 10.36 -12.66
CA VAL A 211 -5.15 11.25 -13.06
C VAL A 211 -5.01 11.70 -14.51
N GLN A 212 -3.82 12.12 -14.94
CA GLN A 212 -3.56 12.58 -16.30
C GLN A 212 -3.73 11.45 -17.33
N THR A 213 -3.27 10.24 -17.03
CA THR A 213 -3.34 9.12 -17.97
C THR A 213 -4.74 8.56 -18.09
N LEU A 214 -5.46 8.37 -16.99
CA LEU A 214 -6.84 7.85 -17.04
C LEU A 214 -7.84 8.91 -17.48
N ASN A 215 -7.53 10.19 -17.26
CA ASN A 215 -8.31 11.34 -17.69
C ASN A 215 -9.81 11.20 -17.37
N ALA A 216 -10.11 10.75 -16.15
CA ALA A 216 -11.47 10.54 -15.71
C ALA A 216 -12.24 11.87 -15.55
N ARG A 217 -13.56 11.83 -15.72
CA ARG A 217 -14.43 13.01 -15.51
C ARG A 217 -14.31 13.55 -14.08
N ALA A 218 -14.26 12.66 -13.09
CA ALA A 218 -13.98 13.03 -11.70
C ALA A 218 -13.02 12.03 -11.04
N VAL A 219 -12.22 12.55 -10.11
CA VAL A 219 -11.28 11.79 -9.27
C VAL A 219 -11.76 11.82 -7.83
N VAL A 220 -11.63 10.67 -7.15
CA VAL A 220 -11.82 10.55 -5.71
C VAL A 220 -10.49 10.17 -5.06
N PRO A 221 -9.86 11.05 -4.27
CA PRO A 221 -8.71 10.69 -3.45
C PRO A 221 -9.13 9.61 -2.44
N SER A 222 -8.43 8.48 -2.40
CA SER A 222 -8.77 7.30 -1.58
C SER A 222 -7.52 6.60 -1.06
N ALA A 223 -7.69 5.49 -0.33
CA ALA A 223 -6.60 4.65 0.22
C ALA A 223 -5.55 5.47 1.00
N GLY A 224 -6.03 6.43 1.79
CA GLY A 224 -5.26 7.22 2.73
C GLY A 224 -5.78 8.66 2.93
N PRO A 225 -5.20 9.39 3.90
CA PRO A 225 -4.36 8.85 4.96
C PRO A 225 -5.20 8.07 5.97
N PRO A 226 -4.61 7.12 6.71
CA PRO A 226 -5.14 6.72 8.00
C PRO A 226 -4.98 7.87 9.02
N CYS A 227 -5.64 7.77 10.17
CA CYS A 227 -5.28 8.55 11.34
C CYS A 227 -4.71 7.67 12.45
N PHE A 228 -3.94 8.29 13.35
CA PHE A 228 -3.24 7.65 14.45
C PHE A 228 -3.83 8.13 15.77
N LEU A 229 -4.58 7.27 16.46
CA LEU A 229 -5.24 7.63 17.72
C LEU A 229 -4.46 7.18 18.96
N ASP A 230 -3.44 6.34 18.82
CA ASP A 230 -2.57 6.03 19.94
C ASP A 230 -1.69 7.23 20.30
N GLU A 231 -1.61 7.59 21.58
CA GLU A 231 -0.77 8.70 22.07
C GLU A 231 0.68 8.60 21.57
N SER A 232 1.26 7.39 21.53
CA SER A 232 2.65 7.22 21.08
C SER A 232 2.85 7.51 19.59
N LEU A 233 1.78 7.52 18.80
CA LEU A 233 1.79 7.70 17.35
C LEU A 233 1.02 8.94 16.89
N PHE A 234 0.38 9.67 17.79
CA PHE A 234 -0.47 10.82 17.45
C PHE A 234 0.27 11.91 16.66
N HIS A 235 1.58 12.04 16.91
CA HIS A 235 2.50 12.95 16.20
C HIS A 235 2.66 12.65 14.69
N LEU A 236 2.17 11.51 14.21
CA LEU A 236 2.18 11.13 12.79
C LEU A 236 1.00 11.70 12.02
N ASN A 237 -0.04 12.21 12.68
CA ASN A 237 -1.14 12.90 12.02
C ASN A 237 -0.65 14.25 11.45
N VAL A 238 -0.90 14.51 10.17
CA VAL A 238 -0.69 15.85 9.59
C VAL A 238 -1.89 16.73 9.98
N ILE A 239 -1.70 17.64 10.92
CA ILE A 239 -2.75 18.52 11.47
C ILE A 239 -2.55 19.93 10.93
N THR A 240 -1.35 20.48 11.11
CA THR A 240 -0.98 21.84 10.72
C THR A 240 -0.25 21.88 9.37
N GLY A 241 0.31 20.76 8.94
CA GLY A 241 1.14 20.66 7.73
C GLY A 241 2.65 20.67 8.03
N ASP A 242 3.04 20.94 9.28
CA ASP A 242 4.43 20.98 9.72
C ASP A 242 4.87 19.69 10.45
N GLU A 243 4.01 18.67 10.53
CA GLU A 243 4.37 17.40 11.14
C GLU A 243 5.33 16.59 10.24
N ILE A 244 6.24 15.83 10.86
CA ILE A 244 7.17 14.95 10.13
C ILE A 244 6.41 13.68 9.76
N SER A 245 5.63 13.77 8.69
CA SER A 245 4.73 12.70 8.28
C SER A 245 4.53 12.69 6.77
N ILE A 246 4.19 11.52 6.24
CA ILE A 246 3.92 11.30 4.82
C ILE A 246 2.42 11.11 4.55
N PHE A 247 1.56 11.47 5.50
CA PHE A 247 0.13 11.20 5.49
C PHE A 247 -0.69 12.50 5.30
N PRO A 248 -0.51 13.25 4.19
CA PRO A 248 -1.34 14.41 3.91
C PRO A 248 -2.78 13.95 3.66
N ASP A 249 -3.77 14.78 4.01
CA ASP A 249 -5.17 14.48 3.73
C ASP A 249 -5.63 14.93 2.35
N GLN A 250 -6.86 14.53 2.01
CA GLN A 250 -7.41 14.66 0.67
C GLN A 250 -7.58 16.11 0.24
N ARG A 251 -7.67 17.07 1.17
CA ARG A 251 -7.75 18.50 0.80
C ARG A 251 -6.48 18.98 0.14
N GLU A 252 -5.31 18.51 0.59
CA GLU A 252 -4.03 18.90 0.00
C GLU A 252 -3.87 18.36 -1.44
N PHE A 253 -4.36 17.15 -1.71
CA PHE A 253 -4.35 16.62 -3.07
C PHE A 253 -5.38 17.30 -3.98
N LEU A 254 -6.62 17.50 -3.50
CA LEU A 254 -7.65 18.23 -4.26
C LEU A 254 -7.22 19.67 -4.59
N LYS A 255 -6.49 20.34 -3.69
CA LYS A 255 -5.91 21.66 -3.94
C LYS A 255 -4.94 21.65 -5.14
N ARG A 256 -4.16 20.58 -5.31
CA ARG A 256 -3.27 20.41 -6.47
C ARG A 256 -4.03 20.11 -7.75
N LEU A 257 -5.07 19.27 -7.67
CA LEU A 257 -5.94 19.01 -8.83
C LEU A 257 -6.61 20.29 -9.33
N LYS A 258 -7.04 21.16 -8.41
CA LYS A 258 -7.57 22.49 -8.73
C LYS A 258 -6.56 23.41 -9.43
N GLN A 259 -5.26 23.26 -9.13
CA GLN A 259 -4.20 24.01 -9.84
C GLN A 259 -3.98 23.52 -11.28
N LEU A 260 -4.52 22.34 -11.62
CA LEU A 260 -4.56 21.79 -12.98
C LEU A 260 -5.93 21.99 -13.66
N ASP A 261 -6.69 22.99 -13.19
CA ASP A 261 -8.03 23.34 -13.69
C ASP A 261 -9.07 22.20 -13.59
N ARG A 262 -8.83 21.20 -12.74
CA ARG A 262 -9.82 20.18 -12.40
C ARG A 262 -10.69 20.66 -11.23
N VAL A 263 -11.97 20.88 -11.49
CA VAL A 263 -12.92 21.46 -10.52
C VAL A 263 -14.02 20.49 -10.07
N ASP A 264 -14.15 19.34 -10.76
CA ASP A 264 -15.19 18.34 -10.52
C ASP A 264 -14.72 17.15 -9.66
N ASP A 265 -13.49 17.23 -9.12
CA ASP A 265 -12.92 16.19 -8.26
C ASP A 265 -13.52 16.25 -6.85
N ILE A 266 -13.65 15.08 -6.22
CA ILE A 266 -14.61 14.85 -5.14
C ILE A 266 -13.91 14.67 -3.80
N LEU A 267 -14.26 15.52 -2.84
CA LEU A 267 -14.00 15.28 -1.42
C LEU A 267 -14.98 14.23 -0.89
N ALA A 268 -14.58 12.96 -0.94
CA ALA A 268 -15.33 11.87 -0.32
C ALA A 268 -14.94 11.70 1.14
N ILE A 269 -15.95 11.49 1.99
CA ILE A 269 -15.84 11.07 3.38
C ILE A 269 -16.77 9.86 3.58
N PRO A 270 -16.67 9.09 4.68
CA PRO A 270 -17.57 7.98 4.93
C PRO A 270 -19.05 8.39 4.84
N GLY A 271 -19.80 7.71 3.97
CA GLY A 271 -21.20 8.00 3.67
C GLY A 271 -21.43 8.95 2.49
N THR A 272 -20.40 9.53 1.87
CA THR A 272 -20.55 10.30 0.62
C THR A 272 -21.07 9.38 -0.49
N VAL A 273 -22.19 9.78 -1.11
CA VAL A 273 -22.81 9.09 -2.24
C VAL A 273 -22.47 9.81 -3.54
N ILE A 274 -22.02 9.07 -4.55
CA ILE A 274 -21.66 9.56 -5.87
C ILE A 274 -22.51 8.83 -6.91
N GLU A 275 -23.41 9.54 -7.58
CA GLU A 275 -24.26 9.01 -8.65
C GLU A 275 -23.68 9.43 -10.00
N ILE A 276 -23.54 8.46 -10.90
CA ILE A 276 -22.84 8.60 -12.18
C ILE A 276 -23.82 8.29 -13.31
N SER A 277 -24.01 9.26 -14.20
CA SER A 277 -24.70 9.11 -15.49
C SER A 277 -23.82 9.68 -16.62
N PRO A 278 -24.11 9.39 -17.90
CA PRO A 278 -23.42 10.02 -19.03
C PRO A 278 -23.43 11.55 -18.97
N GLU A 279 -24.52 12.14 -18.49
CA GLU A 279 -24.76 13.57 -18.48
C GLU A 279 -24.18 14.27 -17.24
N SER A 280 -24.10 13.59 -16.10
CA SER A 280 -23.71 14.25 -14.84
C SER A 280 -23.08 13.30 -13.82
N ILE A 281 -22.28 13.87 -12.91
CA ILE A 281 -21.84 13.22 -11.68
C ILE A 281 -22.42 14.05 -10.53
N THR A 282 -23.27 13.43 -9.70
CA THR A 282 -23.93 14.10 -8.57
C THR A 282 -23.36 13.56 -7.26
N VAL A 283 -22.96 14.46 -6.37
CA VAL A 283 -22.38 14.13 -5.07
C VAL A 283 -23.33 14.54 -3.96
N THR A 284 -23.72 13.58 -3.11
CA THR A 284 -24.50 13.84 -1.90
C THR A 284 -23.65 13.50 -0.68
N GLN A 285 -23.39 14.52 0.13
CA GLN A 285 -22.64 14.36 1.37
C GLN A 285 -23.53 13.77 2.49
N PRO A 286 -22.93 13.03 3.46
CA PRO A 286 -23.68 12.49 4.59
C PRO A 286 -24.30 13.61 5.43
N LYS A 287 -25.54 13.39 5.89
CA LYS A 287 -26.27 14.35 6.72
C LYS A 287 -25.69 14.41 8.13
N ASN A 288 -25.84 15.56 8.79
CA ASN A 288 -25.44 15.80 10.18
C ASN A 288 -23.94 15.66 10.47
N ILE A 289 -23.09 15.75 9.44
CA ILE A 289 -21.63 15.80 9.59
C ILE A 289 -21.16 17.20 9.21
N ASP A 290 -20.45 17.85 10.13
CA ASP A 290 -19.73 19.09 9.83
C ASP A 290 -18.40 18.75 9.14
N ILE A 291 -18.46 18.64 7.82
CA ILE A 291 -17.31 18.26 6.99
C ILE A 291 -16.18 19.28 7.09
N GLU A 292 -16.50 20.58 7.15
CA GLU A 292 -15.47 21.61 7.27
C GLU A 292 -14.70 21.49 8.58
N ASN A 293 -15.39 21.20 9.68
CA ASN A 293 -14.77 21.08 10.99
C ASN A 293 -13.79 19.88 11.09
N ILE A 294 -14.02 18.78 10.35
CA ILE A 294 -13.11 17.61 10.32
C ILE A 294 -11.68 18.02 9.93
N PHE A 295 -11.55 18.96 9.00
CA PHE A 295 -10.24 19.35 8.46
C PHE A 295 -9.74 20.68 8.99
N THR A 296 -10.63 21.61 9.32
CA THR A 296 -10.24 22.93 9.88
C THR A 296 -9.94 22.89 11.38
N SER A 297 -10.61 21.99 12.12
CA SER A 297 -10.38 21.73 13.55
C SER A 297 -9.87 20.31 13.78
N LYS A 298 -8.98 19.84 12.89
CA LYS A 298 -8.56 18.43 12.79
C LYS A 298 -8.02 17.86 14.10
N GLU A 299 -7.23 18.63 14.85
CA GLU A 299 -6.72 18.20 16.16
C GLU A 299 -7.85 17.86 17.15
N GLN A 300 -8.81 18.77 17.32
CA GLN A 300 -9.96 18.57 18.21
C GLN A 300 -10.82 17.39 17.76
N TYR A 301 -11.01 17.25 16.45
CA TYR A 301 -11.71 16.11 15.86
C TYR A 301 -11.00 14.78 16.21
N LEU A 302 -9.68 14.71 16.04
CA LEU A 302 -8.89 13.50 16.33
C LEU A 302 -8.82 13.19 17.83
N LEU A 303 -8.71 14.20 18.70
CA LEU A 303 -8.73 14.00 20.16
C LEU A 303 -10.08 13.42 20.62
N LYS A 304 -11.20 13.95 20.10
CA LYS A 304 -12.51 13.35 20.39
C LYS A 304 -12.61 11.91 19.88
N TYR A 305 -12.07 11.65 18.70
CA TYR A 305 -12.07 10.29 18.13
C TYR A 305 -11.21 9.33 18.96
N GLN A 306 -10.06 9.79 19.43
CA GLN A 306 -9.19 9.06 20.36
C GLN A 306 -9.92 8.76 21.68
N ASP A 307 -10.63 9.72 22.27
CA ASP A 307 -11.40 9.53 23.50
C ASP A 307 -12.46 8.43 23.34
N ASP A 308 -13.20 8.44 22.22
CA ASP A 308 -14.23 7.44 21.93
C ASP A 308 -13.65 6.01 21.80
N TRP A 309 -12.40 5.87 21.34
CA TRP A 309 -11.72 4.60 21.10
C TRP A 309 -10.67 4.22 22.17
N ALA A 310 -10.53 5.02 23.23
CA ALA A 310 -9.48 4.83 24.24
C ALA A 310 -9.58 3.45 24.93
N SER A 311 -10.79 2.99 25.23
CA SER A 311 -11.02 1.68 25.87
C SER A 311 -10.64 0.51 24.95
N TRP A 312 -10.89 0.64 23.65
CA TRP A 312 -10.47 -0.33 22.66
C TRP A 312 -8.94 -0.38 22.55
N LEU A 313 -8.27 0.77 22.49
CA LEU A 313 -6.80 0.85 22.43
C LEU A 313 -6.12 0.21 23.64
N VAL A 314 -6.65 0.43 24.84
CA VAL A 314 -6.15 -0.22 26.07
C VAL A 314 -6.32 -1.73 25.98
N SER A 315 -7.49 -2.20 25.54
CA SER A 315 -7.79 -3.62 25.39
C SER A 315 -6.89 -4.28 24.34
N GLU A 316 -6.64 -3.60 23.22
CA GLU A 316 -5.78 -4.07 22.15
C GLU A 316 -4.33 -4.20 22.62
N LYS A 317 -3.78 -3.19 23.31
CA LYS A 317 -2.43 -3.24 23.92
C LYS A 317 -2.25 -4.43 24.85
N GLN A 318 -3.27 -4.77 25.63
CA GLN A 318 -3.23 -5.91 26.54
C GLN A 318 -3.13 -7.26 25.80
N ARG A 319 -3.54 -7.34 24.53
CA ARG A 319 -3.44 -8.56 23.72
C ARG A 319 -2.04 -8.84 23.20
N TRP A 320 -1.17 -7.82 23.12
CA TRP A 320 0.22 -7.99 22.66
C TRP A 320 1.10 -8.65 23.73
N ALA A 321 0.68 -8.60 25.00
CA ALA A 321 1.43 -9.12 26.12
C ALA A 321 1.42 -10.65 26.15
N THR A 322 2.38 -11.26 25.49
CA THR A 322 2.72 -12.68 25.62
C THR A 322 3.89 -12.85 26.59
N ALA A 323 3.89 -13.94 27.36
CA ALA A 323 5.00 -14.24 28.26
C ALA A 323 6.30 -14.39 27.44
N PRO A 324 7.44 -13.82 27.88
CA PRO A 324 8.70 -13.92 27.13
C PRO A 324 9.06 -15.38 26.81
N THR A 325 9.39 -15.64 25.55
CA THR A 325 9.78 -16.95 25.04
C THR A 325 11.27 -16.98 24.64
N ASP A 326 11.78 -18.16 24.28
CA ASP A 326 13.07 -18.24 23.58
C ASP A 326 12.90 -17.83 22.11
N LEU A 327 12.87 -16.51 21.88
CA LEU A 327 12.73 -15.93 20.54
C LEU A 327 13.85 -16.35 19.60
N ILE A 328 15.09 -16.48 20.09
CA ILE A 328 16.21 -16.85 19.23
C ILE A 328 16.00 -18.26 18.71
N SER A 329 15.70 -19.22 19.58
CA SER A 329 15.41 -20.59 19.12
C SER A 329 14.18 -20.64 18.20
N SER A 330 13.14 -19.86 18.50
CA SER A 330 11.92 -19.79 17.69
C SER A 330 12.16 -19.21 16.29
N LEU A 331 13.00 -18.17 16.19
CA LEU A 331 13.43 -17.56 14.94
C LEU A 331 14.43 -18.45 14.20
N ARG A 332 15.35 -19.15 14.88
CA ARG A 332 16.25 -20.13 14.22
C ARG A 332 15.46 -21.19 13.47
N LEU A 333 14.50 -21.83 14.17
CA LEU A 333 13.66 -22.87 13.59
C LEU A 333 12.83 -22.40 12.39
N TRP A 334 12.58 -21.09 12.30
CA TRP A 334 11.76 -20.51 11.24
C TRP A 334 12.57 -19.89 10.10
N PHE A 335 13.50 -19.00 10.42
CA PHE A 335 14.22 -18.19 9.43
C PHE A 335 15.40 -18.91 8.81
N GLU A 336 16.11 -19.79 9.53
CA GLU A 336 17.29 -20.48 8.96
C GLU A 336 16.93 -21.38 7.77
N PRO A 337 15.85 -22.20 7.82
CA PRO A 337 15.42 -22.95 6.64
C PRO A 337 15.04 -22.06 5.45
N LEU A 338 14.41 -20.91 5.70
CA LEU A 338 14.04 -19.96 4.64
C LEU A 338 15.28 -19.29 4.03
N MET A 339 16.23 -18.88 4.87
CA MET A 339 17.52 -18.33 4.43
C MET A 339 18.35 -19.34 3.64
N ALA A 340 18.30 -20.63 4.00
CA ALA A 340 18.95 -21.70 3.26
C ALA A 340 18.37 -21.86 1.83
N LEU A 341 17.06 -21.62 1.66
CA LEU A 341 16.38 -21.63 0.37
C LEU A 341 16.65 -20.37 -0.48
N ALA A 342 17.26 -19.32 0.07
CA ALA A 342 17.33 -18.00 -0.55
C ALA A 342 18.75 -17.40 -0.69
N PRO A 343 19.72 -18.12 -1.30
CA PRO A 343 21.10 -17.63 -1.41
C PRO A 343 21.26 -16.35 -2.23
N ALA A 344 20.52 -16.16 -3.32
CA ALA A 344 20.58 -14.93 -4.12
C ALA A 344 19.99 -13.75 -3.35
N LEU A 345 18.85 -13.95 -2.67
CA LEU A 345 18.25 -12.94 -1.81
C LEU A 345 19.22 -12.49 -0.72
N ARG A 346 19.86 -13.44 -0.01
CA ARG A 346 20.89 -13.13 1.00
C ARG A 346 22.07 -12.35 0.43
N THR A 347 22.48 -12.69 -0.79
CA THR A 347 23.54 -11.97 -1.50
C THR A 347 23.14 -10.51 -1.76
N GLY A 348 21.90 -10.27 -2.23
CA GLY A 348 21.37 -8.92 -2.42
C GLY A 348 21.19 -8.12 -1.13
N ILE A 349 20.91 -8.77 0.00
CA ILE A 349 20.86 -8.09 1.32
C ILE A 349 22.25 -7.58 1.71
N GLY A 350 23.30 -8.38 1.50
CA GLY A 350 24.70 -7.95 1.58
C GLY A 350 25.24 -7.58 2.97
N ALA A 351 24.42 -7.49 4.01
CA ALA A 351 24.83 -7.20 5.38
C ALA A 351 23.93 -7.89 6.42
N ASN A 352 24.41 -8.04 7.66
CA ASN A 352 23.60 -8.59 8.75
C ASN A 352 22.56 -7.58 9.26
N CYS A 353 21.51 -8.10 9.88
CA CYS A 353 20.45 -7.30 10.51
C CYS A 353 20.38 -7.59 12.01
N LEU A 354 20.45 -6.54 12.82
CA LEU A 354 20.25 -6.59 14.26
C LEU A 354 18.78 -6.29 14.61
N ILE A 355 18.11 -7.19 15.30
CA ILE A 355 16.84 -6.92 15.98
C ILE A 355 17.16 -6.69 17.46
N LYS A 356 16.84 -5.49 17.96
CA LYS A 356 17.05 -5.09 19.35
C LYS A 356 15.69 -4.94 20.05
N THR A 357 15.51 -5.59 21.17
CA THR A 357 14.41 -5.35 22.12
C THR A 357 14.94 -4.70 23.39
N ASP A 358 14.05 -4.46 24.36
CA ASP A 358 14.41 -3.88 25.65
C ASP A 358 15.38 -4.77 26.46
N ASP A 359 15.37 -6.09 26.22
CA ASP A 359 16.08 -7.10 27.01
C ASP A 359 16.85 -8.15 26.19
N LEU A 360 16.78 -8.10 24.85
CA LEU A 360 17.40 -9.08 23.96
C LEU A 360 17.92 -8.44 22.68
N GLU A 361 19.09 -8.89 22.23
CA GLU A 361 19.69 -8.49 20.97
C GLU A 361 19.93 -9.73 20.09
N ILE A 362 19.27 -9.78 18.94
CA ILE A 362 19.23 -10.92 18.01
C ILE A 362 19.88 -10.50 16.70
N LEU A 363 20.88 -11.26 16.25
CA LEU A 363 21.49 -11.05 14.94
C LEU A 363 20.93 -12.04 13.92
N ILE A 364 20.39 -11.53 12.82
CA ILE A 364 20.13 -12.31 11.61
C ILE A 364 21.37 -12.20 10.72
N ASN A 365 22.14 -13.28 10.66
CA ASN A 365 23.36 -13.36 9.89
C ASN A 365 23.05 -13.86 8.47
N PHE A 366 22.82 -12.93 7.55
CA PHE A 366 22.50 -13.27 6.16
C PHE A 366 23.68 -13.88 5.40
N LYS A 367 24.93 -13.68 5.85
CA LYS A 367 26.11 -14.30 5.24
C LYS A 367 26.11 -15.81 5.47
N THR A 368 25.91 -16.24 6.72
CA THR A 368 25.91 -17.67 7.09
C THR A 368 24.52 -18.31 7.03
N GLY A 369 23.45 -17.51 6.97
CA GLY A 369 22.07 -17.98 6.99
C GLY A 369 21.63 -18.45 8.39
N THR A 370 22.09 -17.80 9.45
CA THR A 370 21.85 -18.21 10.84
C THR A 370 21.23 -17.09 11.69
N VAL A 371 20.58 -17.47 12.80
CA VAL A 371 20.05 -16.53 13.81
C VAL A 371 20.79 -16.72 15.13
N GLU A 372 21.41 -15.66 15.64
CA GLU A 372 22.38 -15.71 16.73
C GLU A 372 22.04 -14.72 17.86
N ASN A 373 22.58 -14.95 19.05
CA ASN A 373 22.70 -13.87 20.04
C ASN A 373 23.67 -12.82 19.49
N PHE A 374 23.27 -11.56 19.54
CA PHE A 374 24.20 -10.48 19.28
C PHE A 374 25.22 -10.36 20.42
N LYS A 375 26.48 -10.13 20.06
CA LYS A 375 27.56 -9.83 21.00
C LYS A 375 28.31 -8.60 20.51
N GLN A 376 28.99 -8.74 19.36
CA GLN A 376 29.84 -7.70 18.75
C GLN A 376 29.96 -7.88 17.22
N GLN A 377 29.11 -8.71 16.61
CA GLN A 377 29.14 -8.95 15.17
C GLN A 377 28.83 -7.67 14.38
N GLU A 378 29.37 -7.52 13.19
CA GLU A 378 29.01 -6.39 12.31
C GLU A 378 27.60 -6.53 11.75
N PHE A 379 26.90 -5.41 11.58
CA PHE A 379 25.59 -5.32 10.95
C PHE A 379 25.45 -4.04 10.12
N GLY A 380 24.66 -4.09 9.05
CA GLY A 380 24.34 -2.93 8.21
C GLY A 380 22.93 -2.39 8.44
N PHE A 381 22.11 -3.14 9.16
CA PHE A 381 20.71 -2.82 9.44
C PHE A 381 20.39 -3.07 10.91
N ARG A 382 19.54 -2.24 11.49
CA ARG A 382 19.00 -2.44 12.83
C ARG A 382 17.51 -2.08 12.88
N PHE A 383 16.73 -2.92 13.54
CA PHE A 383 15.37 -2.62 13.99
C PHE A 383 15.34 -2.65 15.51
N THR A 384 14.82 -1.60 16.14
CA THR A 384 14.51 -1.60 17.57
C THR A 384 13.01 -1.81 17.74
N ILE A 385 12.62 -2.91 18.38
CA ILE A 385 11.25 -3.40 18.44
C ILE A 385 10.87 -3.68 19.91
N PRO A 386 9.72 -3.17 20.40
CA PRO A 386 9.20 -3.56 21.71
C PRO A 386 9.07 -5.09 21.85
N ARG A 387 9.49 -5.64 22.98
CA ARG A 387 9.59 -7.10 23.15
C ARG A 387 8.25 -7.81 22.95
N ASP A 388 7.19 -7.28 23.52
CA ASP A 388 5.82 -7.81 23.44
C ASP A 388 5.30 -7.88 21.99
N LEU A 389 5.57 -6.86 21.18
CA LEU A 389 5.21 -6.84 19.77
C LEU A 389 5.99 -7.88 18.97
N LEU A 390 7.31 -8.02 19.22
CA LEU A 390 8.11 -9.04 18.54
C LEU A 390 7.63 -10.45 18.89
N GLU A 391 7.35 -10.72 20.16
CA GLU A 391 6.77 -11.99 20.62
C GLU A 391 5.42 -12.26 19.94
N THR A 392 4.55 -11.25 19.88
CA THR A 392 3.24 -11.39 19.24
C THR A 392 3.37 -11.75 17.77
N VAL A 393 4.17 -11.01 17.00
CA VAL A 393 4.36 -11.26 15.56
C VAL A 393 4.97 -12.64 15.30
N VAL A 394 5.93 -13.06 16.13
CA VAL A 394 6.57 -14.39 16.03
C VAL A 394 5.59 -15.50 16.41
N SER A 395 4.79 -15.33 17.47
CA SER A 395 3.81 -16.32 17.91
C SER A 395 2.71 -16.56 16.88
N GLN A 396 2.30 -15.51 16.17
CA GLN A 396 1.35 -15.57 15.06
C GLN A 396 1.93 -16.22 13.79
N ARG A 397 3.24 -16.47 13.73
CA ARG A 397 3.96 -16.91 12.52
C ARG A 397 3.65 -15.99 11.32
N ALA A 398 3.59 -14.69 11.56
CA ALA A 398 3.25 -13.71 10.54
C ALA A 398 4.24 -13.77 9.36
N VAL A 399 3.77 -14.18 8.19
CA VAL A 399 4.64 -14.42 7.02
C VAL A 399 5.03 -13.15 6.27
N ASP A 400 4.41 -12.02 6.62
CA ASP A 400 4.63 -10.70 6.04
C ASP A 400 4.77 -9.66 7.13
N TRP A 401 6.00 -9.30 7.49
CA TRP A 401 6.22 -8.29 8.52
C TRP A 401 5.98 -6.88 8.00
N SER A 402 5.94 -6.62 6.69
CA SER A 402 5.53 -5.30 6.21
C SER A 402 4.07 -5.05 6.56
N ASN A 403 3.21 -6.02 6.25
CA ASN A 403 1.80 -6.00 6.57
C ASN A 403 1.56 -6.12 8.09
N SER A 404 2.07 -7.18 8.71
CA SER A 404 1.67 -7.53 10.08
C SER A 404 2.37 -6.70 11.15
N PHE A 405 3.42 -5.94 10.83
CA PHE A 405 4.17 -5.20 11.85
C PHE A 405 4.67 -3.83 11.40
N PHE A 406 5.45 -3.69 10.32
CA PHE A 406 6.13 -2.43 10.00
C PHE A 406 5.16 -1.29 9.66
N LEU A 407 3.97 -1.56 9.09
CA LEU A 407 2.94 -0.52 8.92
C LEU A 407 2.44 0.07 10.25
N SER A 408 2.63 -0.63 11.39
CA SER A 408 2.28 -0.09 12.72
C SER A 408 3.09 1.14 13.11
N CYS A 409 4.26 1.35 12.50
CA CYS A 409 5.23 2.39 12.90
C CYS A 409 5.68 2.30 14.38
N ARG A 410 5.46 1.17 15.07
CA ARG A 410 5.82 0.94 16.48
C ARG A 410 7.24 0.38 16.64
N PHE A 411 8.19 0.88 15.86
CA PHE A 411 9.59 0.47 15.89
C PHE A 411 10.49 1.63 15.47
N SER A 412 11.79 1.54 15.74
CA SER A 412 12.80 2.38 15.10
C SER A 412 13.67 1.58 14.14
N ALA A 413 14.20 2.24 13.12
CA ALA A 413 15.09 1.63 12.15
C ALA A 413 16.38 2.44 11.98
N TRP A 414 17.48 1.74 11.77
CA TRP A 414 18.76 2.32 11.36
C TRP A 414 19.37 1.50 10.24
N ARG A 415 20.09 2.16 9.32
CA ARG A 415 20.86 1.51 8.27
C ARG A 415 22.17 2.27 8.02
N SER A 416 23.22 1.54 7.66
CA SER A 416 24.54 2.14 7.37
C SER A 416 24.65 2.77 5.98
N GLY A 417 23.69 2.53 5.08
CA GLY A 417 23.74 2.98 3.70
C GLY A 417 22.36 3.23 3.08
N GLU A 418 22.26 3.01 1.77
CA GLU A 418 21.04 3.26 0.99
C GLU A 418 19.92 2.25 1.31
N PHE A 419 18.74 2.51 0.74
CA PHE A 419 17.63 1.57 0.82
C PHE A 419 18.00 0.23 0.15
N ASN A 420 17.79 -0.86 0.89
CA ASN A 420 17.98 -2.22 0.41
C ASN A 420 16.62 -2.91 0.28
N GLU A 421 16.17 -3.14 -0.96
CA GLU A 421 14.88 -3.78 -1.22
C GLU A 421 14.86 -5.26 -0.82
N TYR A 422 15.99 -5.95 -0.94
CA TYR A 422 16.11 -7.37 -0.63
C TYR A 422 15.84 -7.66 0.84
N LEU A 423 16.28 -6.78 1.74
CA LEU A 423 16.02 -6.91 3.19
C LEU A 423 14.52 -6.92 3.46
N TYR A 424 13.79 -5.97 2.86
CA TYR A 424 12.35 -5.88 3.04
C TYR A 424 11.62 -7.02 2.33
N ASN A 425 12.09 -7.46 1.16
CA ASN A 425 11.54 -8.63 0.48
C ASN A 425 11.72 -9.91 1.32
N PHE A 426 12.81 -10.06 2.09
CA PHE A 426 12.95 -11.14 3.05
C PHE A 426 11.86 -11.07 4.13
N PHE A 427 11.69 -9.92 4.77
CA PHE A 427 10.69 -9.73 5.83
C PHE A 427 9.23 -9.83 5.33
N LYS A 428 8.98 -9.65 4.03
CA LYS A 428 7.69 -9.87 3.38
C LYS A 428 7.40 -11.34 3.04
N SER A 429 8.42 -12.21 3.10
CA SER A 429 8.40 -13.54 2.47
C SER A 429 8.77 -14.66 3.42
N LEU A 430 8.28 -14.61 4.66
CA LEU A 430 8.66 -15.53 5.74
C LEU A 430 7.88 -16.86 5.70
N SER A 431 7.68 -17.41 4.50
CA SER A 431 7.10 -18.73 4.25
C SER A 431 7.82 -19.41 3.08
N VAL A 432 7.71 -20.74 2.97
CA VAL A 432 8.35 -21.50 1.87
C VAL A 432 7.83 -21.03 0.51
N GLU A 433 6.51 -20.87 0.38
CA GLU A 433 5.86 -20.40 -0.87
C GLU A 433 6.38 -19.01 -1.29
N ARG A 434 6.45 -18.06 -0.35
CA ARG A 434 6.88 -16.68 -0.64
C ARG A 434 8.39 -16.56 -0.85
N ILE A 435 9.19 -17.24 -0.03
CA ILE A 435 10.66 -17.13 -0.11
C ILE A 435 11.19 -17.71 -1.42
N GLN A 436 10.58 -18.79 -1.95
CA GLN A 436 10.99 -19.38 -3.22
C GLN A 436 10.77 -18.41 -4.39
N ARG A 437 9.62 -17.71 -4.43
CA ARG A 437 9.36 -16.68 -5.44
C ARG A 437 10.31 -15.49 -5.29
N THR A 438 10.57 -15.08 -4.05
CA THR A 438 11.48 -13.98 -3.74
C THR A 438 12.93 -14.29 -4.13
N GLU A 439 13.38 -15.52 -3.88
CA GLU A 439 14.67 -16.01 -4.33
C GLU A 439 14.77 -16.05 -5.85
N ALA A 440 13.74 -16.55 -6.55
CA ALA A 440 13.74 -16.59 -8.00
C ALA A 440 13.83 -15.18 -8.60
N GLU A 441 13.09 -14.21 -8.06
CA GLU A 441 13.15 -12.81 -8.48
C GLU A 441 14.51 -12.18 -8.15
N ALA A 442 15.07 -12.43 -6.96
CA ALA A 442 16.40 -11.94 -6.59
C ALA A 442 17.50 -12.53 -7.47
N ALA A 443 17.44 -13.83 -7.76
CA ALA A 443 18.36 -14.52 -8.65
C ALA A 443 18.25 -14.01 -10.08
N ALA A 444 17.03 -13.74 -10.57
CA ALA A 444 16.82 -13.10 -11.86
C ALA A 444 17.49 -11.73 -11.87
N ARG A 445 17.15 -10.85 -10.91
CA ARG A 445 17.68 -9.48 -10.78
C ARG A 445 19.20 -9.41 -10.68
N LEU A 446 19.83 -10.30 -9.90
CA LEU A 446 21.29 -10.37 -9.78
C LEU A 446 21.99 -10.93 -11.03
N LYS A 447 21.26 -11.69 -11.86
CA LYS A 447 21.75 -12.14 -13.18
C LYS A 447 21.53 -11.10 -14.28
N ILE A 448 20.80 -10.02 -14.02
CA ILE A 448 20.54 -8.97 -15.03
C ILE A 448 21.83 -8.19 -15.30
N ASN A 449 22.55 -8.71 -16.29
CA ASN A 449 23.09 -7.92 -17.38
C ASN A 449 22.19 -8.12 -18.63
N THR A 450 20.87 -8.25 -18.43
CA THR A 450 19.95 -8.61 -19.52
C THR A 450 19.39 -7.39 -20.23
N ASP A 451 19.41 -7.52 -21.55
CA ASP A 451 19.00 -6.61 -22.59
C ASP A 451 17.53 -6.15 -22.41
N LEU A 452 17.32 -4.83 -22.34
CA LEU A 452 16.01 -4.15 -22.38
C LEU A 452 15.99 -3.28 -23.62
N SER A 453 16.11 -3.92 -24.79
CA SER A 453 16.42 -3.33 -26.10
C SER A 453 15.42 -2.26 -26.63
N GLU A 454 14.37 -1.95 -25.89
CA GLU A 454 13.57 -0.75 -26.14
C GLU A 454 14.23 0.46 -25.49
N GLU A 455 15.07 1.16 -26.25
CA GLU A 455 15.45 2.53 -25.93
C GLU A 455 14.26 3.46 -26.16
N ILE A 456 14.01 4.37 -25.21
CA ILE A 456 13.10 5.50 -25.36
C ILE A 456 13.90 6.79 -25.47
N GLN A 457 13.32 7.78 -26.13
CA GLN A 457 13.82 9.14 -26.08
C GLN A 457 13.04 9.94 -25.03
N LEU A 458 13.76 10.54 -24.08
CA LEU A 458 13.18 11.47 -23.12
C LEU A 458 14.06 12.72 -23.07
N GLY A 459 13.52 13.85 -23.52
CA GLY A 459 14.30 15.08 -23.73
C GLY A 459 15.48 14.86 -24.68
N ASP A 460 16.67 15.27 -24.23
CA ASP A 460 17.95 15.14 -24.96
C ASP A 460 18.65 13.79 -24.74
N TYR A 461 17.99 12.84 -24.06
CA TYR A 461 18.58 11.58 -23.66
C TYR A 461 17.89 10.41 -24.35
N VAL A 462 18.69 9.39 -24.64
CA VAL A 462 18.22 8.07 -25.03
C VAL A 462 18.57 7.11 -23.90
N MET A 463 17.58 6.37 -23.42
CA MET A 463 17.73 5.49 -22.25
C MET A 463 16.88 4.23 -22.40
N GLN A 464 17.19 3.19 -21.65
CA GLN A 464 16.31 2.01 -21.56
C GLN A 464 14.89 2.43 -21.11
N ARG A 465 13.85 1.82 -21.70
CA ARG A 465 12.46 2.10 -21.37
C ARG A 465 12.09 1.77 -19.93
N LYS A 466 12.61 0.67 -19.40
CA LYS A 466 12.20 0.11 -18.12
C LYS A 466 13.18 0.53 -17.02
N CYS A 467 12.67 1.07 -15.91
CA CYS A 467 13.47 1.41 -14.74
C CYS A 467 14.20 0.16 -14.20
N PRO A 468 15.52 0.20 -13.96
CA PRO A 468 16.31 -0.99 -13.57
C PRO A 468 15.98 -1.51 -12.15
N HIS A 469 15.17 -0.79 -11.37
CA HIS A 469 14.75 -1.23 -10.04
C HIS A 469 13.47 -2.07 -10.05
N ARG A 470 12.41 -1.55 -10.69
CA ARG A 470 11.05 -2.13 -10.62
C ARG A 470 10.29 -2.01 -11.94
N GLU A 471 11.02 -1.94 -13.05
CA GLU A 471 10.49 -2.02 -14.41
C GLU A 471 9.37 -1.01 -14.76
N ALA A 472 9.27 0.08 -13.99
CA ALA A 472 8.42 1.21 -14.32
C ALA A 472 8.74 1.65 -15.75
N ASP A 473 7.70 1.86 -16.56
CA ASP A 473 7.88 2.41 -17.90
C ASP A 473 8.27 3.88 -17.81
N LEU A 474 9.55 4.20 -18.06
CA LEU A 474 10.11 5.55 -17.98
C LEU A 474 9.58 6.47 -19.09
N SER A 475 8.94 5.95 -20.13
CA SER A 475 8.22 6.82 -21.09
C SER A 475 6.96 7.43 -20.46
N ILE A 476 6.41 6.78 -19.44
CA ILE A 476 5.23 7.22 -18.70
C ILE A 476 5.68 7.94 -17.42
N PHE A 477 6.57 7.33 -16.66
CA PHE A 477 6.95 7.75 -15.31
C PHE A 477 8.34 8.39 -15.20
N GLY A 478 9.05 8.62 -16.32
CA GLY A 478 10.35 9.27 -16.31
C GLY A 478 10.21 10.79 -16.37
N GLU A 479 10.86 11.49 -15.44
CA GLU A 479 10.89 12.95 -15.37
C GLU A 479 12.34 13.44 -15.32
N ILE A 480 12.74 14.29 -16.26
CA ILE A 480 14.08 14.88 -16.29
C ILE A 480 14.04 16.26 -15.66
N ASN A 481 14.89 16.48 -14.65
CA ASN A 481 15.15 17.78 -14.06
C ASN A 481 16.66 18.05 -14.05
N GLY A 482 17.12 18.89 -14.97
CA GLY A 482 18.55 19.17 -15.15
C GLY A 482 19.31 17.92 -15.59
N GLN A 483 20.20 17.43 -14.74
CA GLN A 483 21.02 16.24 -14.98
C GLN A 483 20.50 15.00 -14.23
N GLU A 484 19.30 15.06 -13.65
CA GLU A 484 18.70 13.95 -12.90
C GLU A 484 17.43 13.44 -13.60
N LEU A 485 17.28 12.12 -13.71
CA LEU A 485 16.01 11.47 -14.03
C LEU A 485 15.37 10.97 -12.73
N THR A 486 14.11 11.30 -12.50
CA THR A 486 13.28 10.68 -11.48
C THR A 486 12.28 9.72 -12.11
N CYS A 487 12.24 8.48 -11.62
CA CYS A 487 11.16 7.52 -11.88
C CYS A 487 10.01 7.82 -10.91
N SER A 488 9.00 8.57 -11.35
CA SER A 488 7.91 9.05 -10.50
C SER A 488 7.01 7.95 -9.93
N LEU A 489 6.98 6.74 -10.53
CA LEU A 489 6.24 5.59 -9.98
C LEU A 489 6.76 5.17 -8.58
N HIS A 490 8.09 5.19 -8.40
CA HIS A 490 8.73 4.65 -7.19
C HIS A 490 9.60 5.66 -6.43
N GLY A 491 9.97 6.77 -7.08
CA GLY A 491 10.83 7.83 -6.54
C GLY A 491 12.33 7.58 -6.70
N TRP A 492 12.75 6.62 -7.54
CA TRP A 492 14.17 6.38 -7.82
C TRP A 492 14.77 7.47 -8.68
N ARG A 493 15.96 7.94 -8.32
CA ARG A 493 16.63 9.08 -8.96
C ARG A 493 17.95 8.62 -9.55
N PHE A 494 18.25 9.07 -10.76
CA PHE A 494 19.43 8.66 -11.51
C PHE A 494 20.16 9.88 -12.05
N ASP A 495 21.49 9.86 -11.95
CA ASP A 495 22.32 10.82 -12.66
C ASP A 495 22.33 10.47 -14.17
N LEU A 496 22.03 11.45 -15.01
CA LEU A 496 21.97 11.27 -16.47
C LEU A 496 23.35 11.29 -17.15
N ASN A 497 24.44 11.57 -16.43
CA ASN A 497 25.80 11.55 -16.96
C ASN A 497 26.33 10.12 -17.12
N ASP A 498 26.06 9.25 -16.14
CA ASP A 498 26.59 7.88 -16.06
C ASP A 498 25.54 6.83 -15.69
N GLY A 499 24.31 7.26 -15.38
CA GLY A 499 23.20 6.39 -15.03
C GLY A 499 23.13 5.96 -13.57
N HIS A 500 24.07 6.35 -12.69
CA HIS A 500 24.10 5.83 -11.33
C HIS A 500 22.85 6.21 -10.54
N CYS A 501 22.34 5.30 -9.71
CA CYS A 501 21.20 5.60 -8.84
C CYS A 501 21.66 6.41 -7.61
N LEU A 502 20.95 7.50 -7.33
CA LEU A 502 21.28 8.49 -6.30
C LEU A 502 20.68 8.19 -4.93
N ASN A 503 19.76 7.24 -4.82
CA ASN A 503 18.98 7.01 -3.60
C ASN A 503 18.60 5.55 -3.34
N ALA A 504 19.28 4.60 -3.98
CA ALA A 504 19.06 3.15 -3.86
C ALA A 504 20.37 2.37 -4.06
N GLU A 505 20.30 1.05 -3.92
CA GLU A 505 21.36 0.13 -4.36
C GLU A 505 21.77 0.42 -5.82
N ASN A 506 23.06 0.23 -6.12
CA ASN A 506 23.66 0.61 -7.40
C ASN A 506 23.15 -0.27 -8.57
N ARG A 507 21.99 0.11 -9.14
CA ARG A 507 21.49 -0.38 -10.42
C ARG A 507 21.45 0.76 -11.42
N PRO A 508 22.51 0.93 -12.23
CA PRO A 508 22.61 2.08 -13.11
C PRO A 508 21.56 1.99 -14.24
N LEU A 509 20.94 3.12 -14.53
CA LEU A 509 20.14 3.33 -15.73
C LEU A 509 21.07 3.36 -16.95
N ARG A 510 20.82 2.53 -17.96
CA ARG A 510 21.50 2.72 -19.25
C ARG A 510 20.94 3.97 -19.91
N VAL A 511 21.75 5.02 -19.93
CA VAL A 511 21.40 6.33 -20.50
C VAL A 511 22.59 6.93 -21.23
N ARG A 512 22.30 7.63 -22.31
CA ARG A 512 23.27 8.41 -23.09
C ARG A 512 22.63 9.68 -23.59
N ARG A 513 23.43 10.72 -23.76
CA ARG A 513 22.97 11.91 -24.47
C ARG A 513 22.75 11.56 -25.94
N ARG A 514 21.69 12.09 -26.53
CA ARG A 514 21.44 11.95 -27.96
C ARG A 514 22.58 12.64 -28.70
N THR A 515 23.38 11.86 -29.42
CA THR A 515 24.27 12.41 -30.44
C THR A 515 23.41 12.86 -31.61
N SER A 516 23.57 14.12 -32.00
CA SER A 516 22.85 14.77 -33.12
C SER A 516 22.91 13.99 -34.42
#